data_AF-A0A4R1QCC7-F1
#
_entry.id   AF-A0A4R1QCC7-F1
#
_cell.length_a   1.000
_cell.length_b   1.000
_cell.length_c   1.000
_cell.angle_alpha   90.00
_cell.angle_beta   90.00
_cell.angle_gamma   90.00
#
_symmetry.space_group_name_H-M   'P 1'
#
loop_
_entity.id
_entity.type
_entity.pdbx_description
1 polymer ?
#
loop_
_entity_poly.entity_id
_entity_poly.type
_entity_poly.pdbx_seq_one_letter_code
_entity_poly.pdbx_strand_id
1 'polypeptide(L)'
;MHMADALISPAVAATMWGATAGITGYSLKRLNFDVEENKLPLMGVMGAFVFAAQMVNFAIPGTGSSGHLGGGLLLAILLGPYAGFLTMATILFIQALFFADGGLLAFGCNVFNLGFYTCFVAYPLYKRMIEKGKGIWSASVIAAVIGLQLGAFSVVVETVLSGKTELPFTTFTLLMQPIHLAIGIVEGIVTAAVVTFIAKARPELVNIHHSHHPKANRVLVALALVALFIGGIVSSFASSNPDGLEWSIAKTAGTEELEASTLIHETAAKWQEKLAPLPDYNFKNASEGGLINIGTSFSGVFGTLLVLFFILTVGTMWKWFKFKRAR
;
A
#
# COMPACT_ATOMS: atom_id res chain seq x y z
N MET A 1 -1.71 -6.75 5.80
CA MET A 1 -1.00 -6.29 7.04
C MET A 1 -1.49 -4.94 7.53
N HIS A 2 -2.67 -4.54 7.11
CA HIS A 2 -3.26 -3.27 7.50
C HIS A 2 -3.76 -3.37 8.93
N MET A 3 -3.18 -2.56 9.81
CA MET A 3 -3.56 -2.56 11.21
C MET A 3 -4.92 -1.91 11.40
N ALA A 4 -5.81 -2.62 12.08
CA ALA A 4 -7.05 -2.08 12.61
C ALA A 4 -6.79 -1.18 13.83
N ASP A 5 -7.71 -0.27 14.11
CA ASP A 5 -7.60 0.66 15.24
C ASP A 5 -7.46 -0.08 16.58
N ALA A 6 -8.13 -1.22 16.71
CA ALA A 6 -8.08 -2.02 17.92
C ALA A 6 -6.71 -2.59 18.27
N LEU A 7 -5.73 -2.58 17.34
CA LEU A 7 -4.38 -3.07 17.57
C LEU A 7 -3.45 -2.04 18.22
N ILE A 8 -3.84 -0.77 18.22
CA ILE A 8 -2.94 0.34 18.57
C ILE A 8 -3.49 1.16 19.73
N SER A 9 -2.65 1.50 20.71
CA SER A 9 -3.02 2.42 21.78
C SER A 9 -3.04 3.87 21.26
N PRO A 10 -3.84 4.79 21.84
CA PRO A 10 -3.85 6.19 21.42
C PRO A 10 -2.47 6.86 21.44
N ALA A 11 -1.58 6.47 22.37
CA ALA A 11 -0.23 6.99 22.45
C ALA A 11 0.61 6.58 21.24
N VAL A 12 0.63 5.28 20.89
CA VAL A 12 1.34 4.78 19.71
C VAL A 12 0.74 5.35 18.43
N ALA A 13 -0.59 5.43 18.32
CA ALA A 13 -1.29 6.06 17.20
C ALA A 13 -0.81 7.51 17.00
N ALA A 14 -0.81 8.33 18.07
CA ALA A 14 -0.38 9.72 18.00
C ALA A 14 1.11 9.84 17.59
N THR A 15 1.98 8.99 18.13
CA THR A 15 3.40 8.96 17.77
C THR A 15 3.60 8.63 16.29
N MET A 16 2.94 7.58 15.79
CA MET A 16 3.09 7.15 14.40
C MET A 16 2.43 8.12 13.42
N TRP A 17 1.31 8.74 13.79
CA TRP A 17 0.75 9.87 13.05
C TRP A 17 1.73 11.05 12.97
N GLY A 18 2.38 11.42 14.07
CA GLY A 18 3.38 12.48 14.08
C GLY A 18 4.58 12.17 13.19
N ALA A 19 5.12 10.96 13.27
CA ALA A 19 6.23 10.50 12.43
C ALA A 19 5.86 10.52 10.94
N THR A 20 4.73 9.90 10.59
CA THR A 20 4.22 9.84 9.21
C THR A 20 3.90 11.23 8.66
N ALA A 21 3.31 12.13 9.46
CA ALA A 21 3.06 13.51 9.06
C ALA A 21 4.36 14.28 8.79
N GLY A 22 5.39 14.08 9.62
CA GLY A 22 6.73 14.65 9.42
C GLY A 22 7.36 14.18 8.10
N ILE A 23 7.33 12.88 7.82
CA ILE A 23 7.86 12.29 6.59
C ILE A 23 7.05 12.77 5.36
N THR A 24 5.73 12.88 5.48
CA THR A 24 4.84 13.42 4.45
C THR A 24 5.20 14.86 4.12
N GLY A 25 5.32 15.73 5.13
CA GLY A 25 5.72 17.13 4.95
C GLY A 25 7.10 17.26 4.32
N TYR A 26 8.06 16.44 4.74
CA TYR A 26 9.39 16.38 4.13
C TYR A 26 9.35 15.95 2.66
N SER A 27 8.56 14.92 2.35
CA SER A 27 8.40 14.39 0.99
C SER A 27 7.74 15.43 0.05
N LEU A 28 6.72 16.15 0.53
CA LEU A 28 6.08 17.25 -0.21
C LEU A 28 7.05 18.41 -0.51
N LYS A 29 7.99 18.69 0.41
CA LYS A 29 9.04 19.69 0.20
C LYS A 29 10.06 19.25 -0.84
N ARG A 30 10.39 17.96 -0.88
CA ARG A 30 11.32 17.37 -1.86
C ARG A 30 10.71 17.21 -3.25
N LEU A 31 9.38 17.15 -3.36
CA LEU A 31 8.68 17.00 -4.63
C LEU A 31 8.59 18.33 -5.39
N ASN A 32 9.13 18.34 -6.60
CA ASN A 32 9.05 19.46 -7.53
C ASN A 32 8.42 19.02 -8.85
N PHE A 33 7.12 19.26 -8.98
CA PHE A 33 6.37 18.85 -10.15
C PHE A 33 6.55 19.74 -11.39
N ASP A 34 7.15 20.91 -11.25
CA ASP A 34 7.37 21.84 -12.38
C ASP A 34 8.57 21.39 -13.23
N VAL A 35 9.52 20.70 -12.60
CA VAL A 35 10.67 20.07 -13.27
C VAL A 35 10.30 18.71 -13.87
N GLU A 36 9.30 18.04 -13.29
CA GLU A 36 8.88 16.69 -13.70
C GLU A 36 7.45 16.70 -14.26
N GLU A 37 7.30 17.24 -15.47
CA GLU A 37 6.01 17.55 -16.11
C GLU A 37 5.02 16.37 -16.13
N ASN A 38 5.53 15.13 -16.25
CA ASN A 38 4.74 13.89 -16.29
C ASN A 38 4.62 13.15 -14.94
N LYS A 39 5.21 13.66 -13.87
CA LYS A 39 5.28 12.94 -12.58
C LYS A 39 3.92 12.76 -11.93
N LEU A 40 3.09 13.81 -11.95
CA LEU A 40 1.77 13.77 -11.33
C LEU A 40 0.83 12.77 -12.03
N PRO A 41 0.70 12.76 -13.38
CA PRO A 41 -0.02 11.69 -14.08
C PRO A 41 0.51 10.29 -13.78
N LEU A 42 1.84 10.12 -13.74
CA LEU A 42 2.45 8.83 -13.44
C LEU A 42 2.14 8.38 -11.99
N MET A 43 2.17 9.28 -11.00
CA MET A 43 1.74 8.99 -9.63
C MET A 43 0.29 8.52 -9.59
N GLY A 44 -0.60 9.18 -10.32
CA GLY A 44 -2.01 8.80 -10.36
C GLY A 44 -2.22 7.40 -10.94
N VAL A 45 -1.62 7.10 -12.09
CA VAL A 45 -1.74 5.80 -12.75
C VAL A 45 -1.08 4.69 -11.95
N MET A 46 0.13 4.92 -11.42
CA MET A 46 0.81 3.93 -10.60
C MET A 46 0.11 3.72 -9.26
N GLY A 47 -0.47 4.76 -8.68
CA GLY A 47 -1.31 4.65 -7.49
C GLY A 47 -2.54 3.77 -7.75
N ALA A 48 -3.25 4.04 -8.84
CA ALA A 48 -4.41 3.26 -9.27
C ALA A 48 -4.05 1.79 -9.55
N PHE A 49 -2.91 1.54 -10.19
CA PHE A 49 -2.38 0.20 -10.44
C PHE A 49 -2.05 -0.55 -9.14
N VAL A 50 -1.36 0.09 -8.21
CA VAL A 50 -0.99 -0.55 -6.93
C VAL A 50 -2.21 -0.81 -6.06
N PHE A 51 -3.18 0.12 -6.01
CA PHE A 51 -4.47 -0.12 -5.35
C PHE A 51 -5.18 -1.33 -5.94
N ALA A 52 -5.30 -1.41 -7.27
CA ALA A 52 -5.93 -2.55 -7.93
C ALA A 52 -5.22 -3.87 -7.60
N ALA A 53 -3.89 -3.85 -7.58
CA ALA A 53 -3.07 -5.01 -7.26
C ALA A 53 -3.18 -5.43 -5.78
N GLN A 54 -3.37 -4.48 -4.85
CA GLN A 54 -3.62 -4.72 -3.43
C GLN A 54 -4.96 -5.42 -3.18
N MET A 55 -5.95 -5.24 -4.05
CA MET A 55 -7.23 -5.94 -3.92
C MET A 55 -7.20 -7.43 -4.30
N VAL A 56 -6.08 -7.91 -4.84
CA VAL A 56 -5.94 -9.32 -5.23
C VAL A 56 -5.22 -10.08 -4.12
N ASN A 57 -6.00 -10.54 -3.14
CA ASN A 57 -5.51 -11.51 -2.15
C ASN A 57 -5.24 -12.85 -2.84
N PHE A 58 -4.05 -13.39 -2.65
CA PHE A 58 -3.68 -14.73 -3.08
C PHE A 58 -3.52 -15.64 -1.86
N ALA A 59 -4.06 -16.85 -1.95
CA ALA A 59 -3.91 -17.85 -0.89
C ALA A 59 -2.45 -18.28 -0.76
N ILE A 60 -1.99 -18.42 0.48
CA ILE A 60 -0.65 -18.94 0.78
C ILE A 60 -0.78 -20.45 1.01
N PRO A 61 -0.21 -21.29 0.12
CA PRO A 61 -0.42 -22.73 0.19
C PRO A 61 -0.01 -23.33 1.54
N GLY A 62 -0.89 -24.16 2.10
CA GLY A 62 -0.61 -24.92 3.32
C GLY A 62 -0.77 -24.18 4.66
N THR A 63 -1.09 -22.88 4.65
CA THR A 63 -1.24 -22.09 5.90
C THR A 63 -2.70 -21.80 6.26
N GLY A 64 -3.59 -21.75 5.27
CA GLY A 64 -4.95 -21.25 5.44
C GLY A 64 -5.04 -19.71 5.53
N SER A 65 -3.94 -19.01 5.27
CA SER A 65 -3.86 -17.55 5.18
C SER A 65 -3.88 -17.09 3.71
N SER A 66 -4.12 -15.81 3.49
CA SER A 66 -3.86 -15.11 2.25
C SER A 66 -2.97 -13.89 2.46
N GLY A 67 -2.58 -13.26 1.36
CA GLY A 67 -2.01 -11.91 1.40
C GLY A 67 -2.09 -11.26 0.04
N HIS A 68 -1.83 -9.97 -0.01
CA HIS A 68 -1.76 -9.20 -1.24
C HIS A 68 -0.40 -8.52 -1.38
N LEU A 69 -0.17 -7.93 -2.54
CA LEU A 69 1.01 -7.11 -2.81
C LEU A 69 0.98 -5.83 -1.97
N GLY A 70 2.09 -5.44 -1.36
CA GLY A 70 2.25 -4.13 -0.72
C GLY A 70 2.44 -3.01 -1.76
N GLY A 71 3.30 -3.22 -2.76
CA GLY A 71 3.48 -2.34 -3.93
C GLY A 71 4.33 -1.08 -3.69
N GLY A 72 4.73 -0.82 -2.45
CA GLY A 72 5.53 0.37 -2.10
C GLY A 72 6.90 0.42 -2.77
N LEU A 73 7.56 -0.75 -2.92
CA LEU A 73 8.84 -0.81 -3.63
C LEU A 73 8.69 -0.48 -5.11
N LEU A 74 7.64 -1.01 -5.77
CA LEU A 74 7.35 -0.70 -7.17
C LEU A 74 7.11 0.79 -7.38
N LEU A 75 6.32 1.42 -6.49
CA LEU A 75 6.12 2.88 -6.50
C LEU A 75 7.44 3.62 -6.35
N ALA A 76 8.29 3.23 -5.39
CA ALA A 76 9.57 3.89 -5.16
C ALA A 76 10.54 3.73 -6.35
N ILE A 77 10.54 2.59 -7.04
CA ILE A 77 11.37 2.38 -8.24
C ILE A 77 10.95 3.31 -9.38
N LEU A 78 9.65 3.45 -9.64
CA LEU A 78 9.15 4.20 -10.80
C LEU A 78 8.95 5.70 -10.53
N LEU A 79 8.66 6.07 -9.28
CA LEU A 79 8.37 7.44 -8.87
C LEU A 79 9.53 8.05 -8.07
N GLY A 80 10.50 7.27 -7.63
CA GLY A 80 11.43 7.70 -6.58
C GLY A 80 10.77 7.67 -5.19
N PRO A 81 11.58 7.80 -4.13
CA PRO A 81 11.17 7.46 -2.77
C PRO A 81 10.10 8.41 -2.22
N TYR A 82 10.21 9.70 -2.49
CA TYR A 82 9.27 10.71 -1.98
C TYR A 82 7.89 10.65 -2.64
N ALA A 83 7.85 10.58 -3.97
CA ALA A 83 6.59 10.46 -4.70
C ALA A 83 5.95 9.09 -4.49
N GLY A 84 6.75 8.02 -4.39
CA GLY A 84 6.28 6.69 -4.04
C GLY A 84 5.63 6.64 -2.66
N PHE A 85 6.27 7.24 -1.65
CA PHE A 85 5.73 7.34 -0.30
C PHE A 85 4.41 8.09 -0.25
N LEU A 86 4.32 9.26 -0.91
CA LEU A 86 3.09 10.06 -0.96
C LEU A 86 1.96 9.33 -1.70
N THR A 87 2.30 8.57 -2.74
CA THR A 87 1.34 7.74 -3.48
C THR A 87 0.82 6.61 -2.60
N MET A 88 1.69 5.91 -1.88
CA MET A 88 1.32 4.86 -0.93
C MET A 88 0.43 5.42 0.20
N ALA A 89 0.81 6.56 0.79
CA ALA A 89 0.00 7.21 1.80
C ALA A 89 -1.41 7.57 1.31
N THR A 90 -1.53 8.00 0.05
CA THR A 90 -2.83 8.31 -0.57
C THR A 90 -3.68 7.07 -0.79
N ILE A 91 -3.05 5.96 -1.24
CA ILE A 91 -3.74 4.68 -1.40
C ILE A 91 -4.33 4.23 -0.06
N LEU A 92 -3.50 4.17 0.98
CA LEU A 92 -3.91 3.73 2.32
C LEU A 92 -4.97 4.66 2.92
N PHE A 93 -4.95 5.95 2.58
CA PHE A 93 -5.93 6.91 3.06
C PHE A 93 -7.31 6.61 2.45
N ILE A 94 -7.34 6.28 1.16
CA ILE A 94 -8.56 5.87 0.48
C ILE A 94 -9.06 4.51 0.99
N GLN A 95 -8.16 3.55 1.21
CA GLN A 95 -8.49 2.25 1.81
C GLN A 95 -9.17 2.40 3.18
N ALA A 96 -8.55 3.15 4.09
CA ALA A 96 -9.09 3.36 5.44
C ALA A 96 -10.43 4.13 5.43
N LEU A 97 -10.58 5.13 4.55
CA LEU A 97 -11.78 5.97 4.50
C LEU A 97 -12.95 5.35 3.76
N PHE A 98 -12.71 4.74 2.59
CA PHE A 98 -13.80 4.29 1.71
C PHE A 98 -14.13 2.81 1.89
N PHE A 99 -13.12 2.02 2.30
CA PHE A 99 -13.19 0.57 2.33
C PHE A 99 -13.02 -0.03 3.72
N ALA A 100 -12.83 0.80 4.76
CA ALA A 100 -12.54 0.36 6.13
C ALA A 100 -11.33 -0.61 6.25
N ASP A 101 -10.49 -0.69 5.22
CA ASP A 101 -9.29 -1.54 5.20
C ASP A 101 -8.13 -0.78 5.86
N GLY A 102 -7.88 -1.15 7.12
CA GLY A 102 -7.01 -0.44 8.03
C GLY A 102 -7.73 0.68 8.80
N GLY A 103 -7.31 0.89 10.05
CA GLY A 103 -7.95 1.82 10.97
C GLY A 103 -7.54 3.29 10.77
N LEU A 104 -8.39 4.22 11.22
CA LEU A 104 -8.14 5.67 11.15
C LEU A 104 -7.09 6.14 12.18
N LEU A 105 -7.12 5.59 13.39
CA LEU A 105 -6.09 5.80 14.40
C LEU A 105 -4.78 5.11 13.97
N ALA A 106 -4.89 3.90 13.43
CA ALA A 106 -3.75 3.11 12.96
C ALA A 106 -3.16 3.59 11.63
N PHE A 107 -3.79 4.55 10.93
CA PHE A 107 -3.35 5.07 9.64
C PHE A 107 -1.87 5.48 9.63
N GLY A 108 -1.41 6.18 10.68
CA GLY A 108 -0.01 6.58 10.83
C GLY A 108 0.95 5.38 10.81
N CYS A 109 0.57 4.28 11.47
CA CYS A 109 1.31 3.01 11.51
C CYS A 109 1.29 2.35 10.12
N ASN A 110 0.12 2.25 9.50
CA ASN A 110 -0.05 1.62 8.19
C ASN A 110 0.81 2.29 7.11
N VAL A 111 0.82 3.62 7.05
CA VAL A 111 1.66 4.37 6.11
C VAL A 111 3.15 4.19 6.40
N PHE A 112 3.54 4.09 7.67
CA PHE A 112 4.93 3.83 8.04
C PHE A 112 5.35 2.41 7.61
N ASN A 113 4.56 1.41 7.95
CA ASN A 113 4.86 0.00 7.71
C ASN A 113 4.92 -0.33 6.22
N LEU A 114 3.96 0.17 5.44
CA LEU A 114 3.85 -0.11 4.00
C LEU A 114 4.62 0.89 3.13
N GLY A 115 4.73 2.14 3.57
CA GLY A 115 5.34 3.23 2.82
C GLY A 115 6.79 3.51 3.20
N PHE A 116 7.07 3.75 4.48
CA PHE A 116 8.39 4.21 4.91
C PHE A 116 9.48 3.17 4.64
N TYR A 117 9.29 1.92 5.09
CA TYR A 117 10.30 0.88 4.90
C TYR A 117 10.56 0.59 3.43
N THR A 118 9.52 0.48 2.60
CA THR A 118 9.68 0.19 1.17
C THR A 118 10.35 1.34 0.43
N CYS A 119 9.95 2.59 0.69
CA CYS A 119 10.43 3.76 -0.04
C CYS A 119 11.79 4.28 0.44
N PHE A 120 12.07 4.25 1.75
CA PHE A 120 13.27 4.88 2.32
C PHE A 120 14.31 3.90 2.85
N VAL A 121 13.99 2.61 2.97
CA VAL A 121 14.95 1.57 3.36
C VAL A 121 15.20 0.59 2.22
N ALA A 122 14.14 -0.05 1.72
CA ALA A 122 14.25 -1.10 0.72
C ALA A 122 14.65 -0.56 -0.67
N TYR A 123 14.08 0.56 -1.10
CA TYR A 123 14.43 1.17 -2.40
C TYR A 123 15.90 1.63 -2.49
N PRO A 124 16.49 2.32 -1.50
CA PRO A 124 17.93 2.60 -1.54
C PRO A 124 18.81 1.34 -1.62
N LEU A 125 18.42 0.25 -0.93
CA LEU A 125 19.10 -1.04 -1.03
C LEU A 125 18.96 -1.63 -2.43
N TYR A 126 17.76 -1.61 -3.02
CA TYR A 126 17.51 -1.99 -4.41
C TYR A 126 18.44 -1.22 -5.35
N LYS A 127 18.43 0.12 -5.25
CA LYS A 127 19.23 0.99 -6.12
C LYS A 127 20.72 0.66 -6.00
N ARG A 128 21.23 0.49 -4.78
CA ARG A 128 22.63 0.12 -4.54
C ARG A 128 22.99 -1.25 -5.10
N MET A 129 22.07 -2.21 -5.06
CA MET A 129 22.27 -3.53 -5.68
C MET A 129 22.37 -3.43 -7.21
N ILE A 130 21.49 -2.64 -7.83
CA ILE A 130 21.52 -2.39 -9.29
C ILE A 130 22.82 -1.69 -9.68
N GLU A 131 23.25 -0.65 -8.96
CA GLU A 131 24.51 0.09 -9.21
C GLU A 131 25.74 -0.83 -9.10
N LYS A 132 25.68 -1.87 -8.28
CA LYS A 132 26.73 -2.90 -8.14
C LYS A 132 26.62 -4.03 -9.18
N GLY A 133 25.75 -3.91 -10.18
CA GLY A 133 25.60 -4.87 -11.27
C GLY A 133 24.71 -6.07 -10.95
N LYS A 134 23.95 -6.07 -9.84
CA LYS A 134 22.97 -7.13 -9.56
C LYS A 134 21.80 -7.01 -10.53
N GLY A 135 21.29 -8.15 -11.02
CA GLY A 135 20.12 -8.18 -11.91
C GLY A 135 18.83 -7.70 -11.24
N ILE A 136 17.92 -7.11 -12.04
CA ILE A 136 16.62 -6.57 -11.59
C ILE A 136 15.84 -7.60 -10.75
N TRP A 137 15.73 -8.84 -11.23
CA TRP A 137 15.01 -9.91 -10.54
C TRP A 137 15.50 -10.15 -9.11
N SER A 138 16.80 -10.37 -8.94
CA SER A 138 17.36 -10.64 -7.61
C SER A 138 17.33 -9.41 -6.72
N ALA A 139 17.55 -8.22 -7.27
CA ALA A 139 17.49 -6.97 -6.52
C ALA A 139 16.07 -6.67 -6.01
N SER A 140 15.06 -6.83 -6.87
CA SER A 140 13.65 -6.63 -6.52
C SER A 140 13.18 -7.62 -5.46
N VAL A 141 13.50 -8.92 -5.59
CA VAL A 141 13.11 -9.93 -4.60
C VAL A 141 13.72 -9.65 -3.23
N ILE A 142 15.02 -9.37 -3.18
CA ILE A 142 15.69 -9.11 -1.90
C ILE A 142 15.17 -7.82 -1.25
N ALA A 143 15.00 -6.76 -2.03
CA ALA A 143 14.48 -5.50 -1.50
C ALA A 143 13.02 -5.64 -1.05
N ALA A 144 12.16 -6.33 -1.81
CA ALA A 144 10.77 -6.55 -1.42
C ALA A 144 10.68 -7.34 -0.11
N VAL A 145 11.42 -8.45 0.01
CA VAL A 145 11.49 -9.24 1.26
C VAL A 145 11.93 -8.38 2.43
N ILE A 146 13.00 -7.58 2.28
CA ILE A 146 13.47 -6.71 3.38
C ILE A 146 12.39 -5.69 3.77
N GLY A 147 11.76 -5.03 2.80
CA GLY A 147 10.72 -4.04 3.06
C GLY A 147 9.51 -4.64 3.79
N LEU A 148 9.02 -5.80 3.33
CA LEU A 148 7.85 -6.46 3.90
C LEU A 148 8.14 -7.05 5.28
N GLN A 149 9.33 -7.63 5.49
CA GLN A 149 9.71 -8.14 6.81
C GLN A 149 9.85 -7.02 7.84
N LEU A 150 10.43 -5.88 7.46
CA LEU A 150 10.51 -4.72 8.35
C LEU A 150 9.12 -4.16 8.67
N GLY A 151 8.24 -4.03 7.68
CA GLY A 151 6.86 -3.59 7.90
C GLY A 151 6.08 -4.53 8.81
N ALA A 152 6.13 -5.84 8.54
CA ALA A 152 5.47 -6.86 9.36
C ALA A 152 6.05 -6.95 10.77
N PHE A 153 7.36 -6.71 10.94
CA PHE A 153 7.99 -6.65 12.26
C PHE A 153 7.57 -5.39 13.02
N SER A 154 7.43 -4.26 12.33
CA SER A 154 6.95 -3.01 12.92
C SER A 154 5.54 -3.16 13.48
N VAL A 155 4.64 -3.88 12.79
CA VAL A 155 3.31 -4.23 13.32
C VAL A 155 3.41 -4.95 14.69
N VAL A 156 4.33 -5.92 14.82
CA VAL A 156 4.55 -6.61 16.11
C VAL A 156 5.06 -5.64 17.18
N VAL A 157 6.02 -4.78 16.83
CA VAL A 157 6.57 -3.81 17.78
C VAL A 157 5.50 -2.80 18.22
N GLU A 158 4.70 -2.28 17.29
CA GLU A 158 3.64 -1.31 17.54
C GLU A 158 2.52 -1.89 18.41
N THR A 159 2.14 -3.16 18.21
CA THR A 159 1.17 -3.86 19.08
C THR A 159 1.69 -4.09 20.49
N VAL A 160 2.97 -4.49 20.62
CA VAL A 160 3.61 -4.68 21.94
C VAL A 160 3.75 -3.36 22.68
N LEU A 161 4.19 -2.29 22.01
CA LEU A 161 4.26 -0.95 22.59
C LEU A 161 2.87 -0.40 22.94
N SER A 162 1.83 -0.90 22.27
CA SER A 162 0.44 -0.60 22.60
C SER A 162 -0.13 -1.41 23.76
N GLY A 163 0.65 -2.32 24.35
CA GLY A 163 0.26 -3.13 25.49
C GLY A 163 -0.75 -4.23 25.17
N LYS A 164 -0.82 -4.70 23.92
CA LYS A 164 -1.72 -5.79 23.49
C LYS A 164 -1.21 -7.14 24.00
N THR A 165 -1.63 -7.51 25.21
CA THR A 165 -1.19 -8.74 25.88
C THR A 165 -1.73 -10.01 25.21
N GLU A 166 -2.82 -9.90 24.45
CA GLU A 166 -3.39 -10.97 23.63
C GLU A 166 -2.48 -11.35 22.45
N LEU A 167 -1.49 -10.50 22.12
CA LEU A 167 -0.51 -10.72 21.06
C LEU A 167 0.92 -10.75 21.62
N PRO A 168 1.34 -11.83 22.32
CA PRO A 168 2.68 -11.93 22.86
C PRO A 168 3.75 -11.82 21.77
N PHE A 169 4.77 -11.00 22.00
CA PHE A 169 5.83 -10.66 21.03
C PHE A 169 6.37 -11.88 20.28
N THR A 170 6.80 -12.93 21.00
CA THR A 170 7.45 -14.11 20.40
C THR A 170 6.49 -14.86 19.48
N THR A 171 5.30 -15.20 19.96
CA THR A 171 4.30 -15.95 19.19
C THR A 171 3.86 -15.16 17.96
N PHE A 172 3.54 -13.88 18.16
CA PHE A 172 3.06 -13.03 17.07
C PHE A 172 4.15 -12.79 16.02
N THR A 173 5.41 -12.61 16.41
CA THR A 173 6.56 -12.53 15.47
C THR A 173 6.69 -13.81 14.64
N LEU A 174 6.62 -14.97 15.28
CA LEU A 174 6.79 -16.27 14.63
C LEU A 174 5.67 -16.59 13.64
N LEU A 175 4.49 -16.00 13.81
CA LEU A 175 3.36 -16.14 12.88
C LEU A 175 3.39 -15.09 11.77
N MET A 176 3.73 -13.83 12.10
CA MET A 176 3.77 -12.73 11.14
C MET A 176 4.90 -12.89 10.11
N GLN A 177 6.13 -13.14 10.56
CA GLN A 177 7.32 -13.07 9.70
C GLN A 177 7.34 -14.13 8.58
N PRO A 178 6.96 -15.41 8.79
CA PRO A 178 6.99 -16.39 7.71
C PRO A 178 5.96 -16.11 6.60
N ILE A 179 4.77 -15.63 6.97
CA ILE A 179 3.73 -15.26 6.01
C ILE A 179 4.19 -14.07 5.15
N HIS A 180 4.73 -13.04 5.78
CA HIS A 180 5.21 -11.84 5.07
C HIS A 180 6.52 -12.08 4.30
N LEU A 181 7.31 -13.09 4.67
CA LEU A 181 8.41 -13.59 3.84
C LEU A 181 7.88 -14.16 2.51
N ALA A 182 6.85 -15.01 2.56
CA ALA A 182 6.24 -15.58 1.36
C ALA A 182 5.64 -14.49 0.46
N ILE A 183 4.88 -13.56 1.05
CA ILE A 183 4.32 -12.39 0.35
C ILE A 183 5.44 -11.55 -0.27
N GLY A 184 6.52 -11.27 0.48
CA GLY A 184 7.65 -10.48 0.00
C GLY A 184 8.39 -11.11 -1.18
N ILE A 185 8.48 -12.45 -1.24
CA ILE A 185 9.05 -13.17 -2.39
C ILE A 185 8.15 -12.97 -3.62
N VAL A 186 6.84 -13.20 -3.48
CA VAL A 186 5.86 -13.02 -4.56
C VAL A 186 5.87 -11.57 -5.05
N GLU A 187 5.83 -10.60 -4.15
CA GLU A 187 5.90 -9.17 -4.48
C GLU A 187 7.19 -8.80 -5.18
N GLY A 188 8.31 -9.37 -4.77
CA GLY A 188 9.59 -9.24 -5.42
C GLY A 188 9.59 -9.68 -6.87
N ILE A 189 9.00 -10.84 -7.15
CA ILE A 189 8.85 -11.42 -8.49
C ILE A 189 7.93 -10.54 -9.35
N VAL A 190 6.78 -10.14 -8.82
CA VAL A 190 5.84 -9.25 -9.55
C VAL A 190 6.48 -7.90 -9.83
N THR A 191 7.17 -7.31 -8.84
CA THR A 191 7.90 -6.05 -8.99
C THR A 191 8.97 -6.19 -10.07
N ALA A 192 9.76 -7.26 -10.06
CA ALA A 192 10.77 -7.51 -11.09
C ALA A 192 10.17 -7.63 -12.49
N ALA A 193 9.05 -8.35 -12.62
CA ALA A 193 8.35 -8.53 -13.89
C ALA A 193 7.84 -7.19 -14.45
N VAL A 194 7.15 -6.40 -13.61
CA VAL A 194 6.62 -5.08 -14.00
C VAL A 194 7.75 -4.11 -14.34
N VAL A 195 8.80 -4.04 -13.51
CA VAL A 195 9.96 -3.17 -13.75
C VAL A 195 10.69 -3.58 -15.03
N THR A 196 10.87 -4.88 -15.29
CA THR A 196 11.50 -5.38 -16.52
C THR A 196 10.65 -5.05 -17.76
N PHE A 197 9.34 -5.21 -17.67
CA PHE A 197 8.40 -4.86 -18.74
C PHE A 197 8.47 -3.36 -19.05
N ILE A 198 8.40 -2.51 -18.02
CA ILE A 198 8.48 -1.06 -18.17
C ILE A 198 9.86 -0.65 -18.70
N ALA A 199 10.95 -1.23 -18.20
CA ALA A 199 12.30 -0.92 -18.68
C ALA A 199 12.49 -1.24 -20.17
N LYS A 200 11.83 -2.29 -20.68
CA LYS A 200 11.83 -2.64 -22.12
C LYS A 200 10.90 -1.73 -22.93
N ALA A 201 9.72 -1.42 -22.41
CA ALA A 201 8.71 -0.63 -23.12
C ALA A 201 9.00 0.88 -23.10
N ARG A 202 9.61 1.38 -22.02
CA ARG A 202 9.88 2.78 -21.68
C ARG A 202 11.16 2.91 -20.84
N PRO A 203 12.35 2.73 -21.44
CA PRO A 203 13.62 2.79 -20.73
C PRO A 203 13.79 4.08 -19.92
N GLU A 204 13.24 5.20 -20.35
CA GLU A 204 13.32 6.51 -19.67
C GLU A 204 12.58 6.59 -18.33
N LEU A 205 11.63 5.69 -18.05
CA LEU A 205 10.95 5.63 -16.74
C LEU A 205 11.76 4.89 -15.68
N VAL A 206 12.79 4.14 -16.09
CA VAL A 206 13.64 3.32 -15.22
C VAL A 206 15.10 3.78 -15.25
N ASN A 207 15.57 4.30 -16.39
CA ASN A 207 16.93 4.79 -16.58
C ASN A 207 17.00 6.31 -16.40
N ILE A 208 17.86 6.75 -15.48
CA ILE A 208 18.05 8.15 -15.07
C ILE A 208 18.66 9.03 -16.20
N HIS A 209 19.05 8.46 -17.35
CA HIS A 209 19.97 9.11 -18.31
C HIS A 209 19.44 9.36 -19.73
N HIS A 210 18.15 9.17 -20.04
CA HIS A 210 17.66 9.44 -21.40
C HIS A 210 16.43 10.35 -21.47
N SER A 211 16.68 11.57 -21.94
CA SER A 211 15.70 12.59 -22.32
C SER A 211 15.28 12.40 -23.78
N HIS A 212 14.45 11.41 -24.07
CA HIS A 212 13.70 11.35 -25.33
C HIS A 212 12.22 11.08 -25.04
N HIS A 213 11.35 12.00 -25.44
CA HIS A 213 9.92 11.99 -25.14
C HIS A 213 9.08 11.53 -26.33
N PRO A 214 8.75 10.23 -26.47
CA PRO A 214 7.54 9.83 -27.17
C PRO A 214 6.33 9.94 -26.22
N LYS A 215 5.16 10.24 -26.81
CA LYS A 215 3.90 10.61 -26.11
C LYS A 215 3.62 9.73 -24.89
N ALA A 216 3.89 10.25 -23.69
CA ALA A 216 3.72 9.62 -22.38
C ALA A 216 2.36 8.90 -22.21
N ASN A 217 1.34 9.38 -22.91
CA ASN A 217 -0.05 9.01 -22.76
C ASN A 217 -0.37 7.54 -23.08
N ARG A 218 0.29 6.87 -24.05
CA ARG A 218 -0.14 5.50 -24.44
C ARG A 218 0.15 4.44 -23.38
N VAL A 219 1.34 4.48 -22.77
CA VAL A 219 1.72 3.50 -21.73
C VAL A 219 0.99 3.78 -20.42
N LEU A 220 0.80 5.06 -20.07
CA LEU A 220 -0.03 5.44 -18.94
C LEU A 220 -1.47 4.96 -19.11
N VAL A 221 -2.05 5.10 -20.31
CA VAL A 221 -3.38 4.56 -20.63
C VAL A 221 -3.38 3.03 -20.52
N ALA A 222 -2.37 2.35 -21.08
CA ALA A 222 -2.30 0.89 -20.97
C ALA A 222 -2.21 0.42 -19.51
N LEU A 223 -1.38 1.05 -18.67
CA LEU A 223 -1.29 0.74 -17.25
C LEU A 223 -2.59 1.04 -16.51
N ALA A 224 -3.29 2.13 -16.84
CA ALA A 224 -4.60 2.43 -16.27
C ALA A 224 -5.66 1.39 -16.69
N LEU A 225 -5.66 0.96 -17.95
CA LEU A 225 -6.55 -0.11 -18.42
C LEU A 225 -6.24 -1.46 -17.74
N VAL A 226 -4.96 -1.78 -17.54
CA VAL A 226 -4.55 -2.97 -16.78
C VAL A 226 -4.99 -2.85 -15.32
N ALA A 227 -4.85 -1.68 -14.70
CA ALA A 227 -5.34 -1.44 -13.33
C ALA A 227 -6.85 -1.67 -13.24
N LEU A 228 -7.63 -1.15 -14.19
CA LEU A 228 -9.08 -1.38 -14.25
C LEU A 228 -9.43 -2.85 -14.49
N PHE A 229 -8.68 -3.55 -15.34
CA PHE A 229 -8.86 -4.99 -15.56
C PHE A 229 -8.57 -5.80 -14.29
N ILE A 230 -7.48 -5.48 -13.59
CA ILE A 230 -7.13 -6.13 -12.31
C ILE A 230 -8.21 -5.84 -11.26
N GLY A 231 -8.55 -4.56 -11.07
CA GLY A 231 -9.53 -4.13 -10.06
C GLY A 231 -10.96 -4.58 -10.37
N GLY A 232 -11.34 -4.75 -11.63
CA GLY A 232 -12.69 -5.16 -12.00
C GLY A 232 -12.88 -6.67 -12.18
N ILE A 233 -11.88 -7.37 -12.73
CA ILE A 233 -12.02 -8.78 -13.08
C ILE A 233 -11.19 -9.64 -12.14
N VAL A 234 -9.89 -9.37 -12.02
CA VAL A 234 -8.98 -10.25 -11.26
C VAL A 234 -9.29 -10.22 -9.76
N SER A 235 -9.64 -9.05 -9.21
CA SER A 235 -10.03 -8.87 -7.80
C SER A 235 -11.23 -9.73 -7.39
N SER A 236 -12.14 -10.03 -8.31
CA SER A 236 -13.31 -10.87 -8.03
C SER A 236 -12.97 -12.33 -7.73
N PHE A 237 -11.74 -12.75 -8.06
CA PHE A 237 -11.16 -14.06 -7.76
C PHE A 237 -10.20 -14.02 -6.55
N ALA A 238 -10.14 -12.90 -5.82
CA ALA A 238 -9.30 -12.78 -4.63
C ALA A 238 -9.71 -13.84 -3.58
N SER A 239 -8.72 -14.39 -2.90
CA SER A 239 -8.90 -15.34 -1.82
C SER A 239 -9.67 -14.69 -0.66
N SER A 240 -10.67 -15.39 -0.14
CA SER A 240 -11.44 -15.01 1.05
C SER A 240 -10.81 -15.47 2.37
N ASN A 241 -9.69 -16.20 2.34
CA ASN A 241 -8.95 -16.56 3.55
C ASN A 241 -8.43 -15.29 4.27
N PRO A 242 -8.32 -15.31 5.62
CA PRO A 242 -7.81 -14.18 6.38
C PRO A 242 -6.41 -13.77 5.93
N ASP A 243 -6.16 -12.47 5.91
CA ASP A 243 -4.87 -11.92 5.50
C ASP A 243 -3.74 -12.35 6.47
N GLY A 244 -2.49 -12.07 6.12
CA GLY A 244 -1.36 -12.50 6.94
C GLY A 244 -1.34 -11.94 8.37
N LEU A 245 -1.94 -10.77 8.59
CA LEU A 245 -2.08 -10.15 9.90
C LEU A 245 -3.26 -10.77 10.66
N GLU A 246 -4.45 -10.79 10.07
CA GLU A 246 -5.66 -11.39 10.64
C GLU A 246 -5.43 -12.86 11.01
N TRP A 247 -4.82 -13.63 10.12
CA TRP A 247 -4.47 -15.03 10.38
C TRP A 247 -3.49 -15.16 11.56
N SER A 248 -2.52 -14.25 11.67
CA SER A 248 -1.56 -14.26 12.78
C SER A 248 -2.23 -13.88 14.10
N ILE A 249 -3.19 -12.96 14.09
CA ILE A 249 -4.02 -12.61 15.25
C ILE A 249 -4.89 -13.82 15.65
N ALA A 250 -5.60 -14.43 14.71
CA ALA A 250 -6.42 -15.62 14.94
C ALA A 250 -5.63 -16.77 15.55
N LYS A 251 -4.42 -17.02 15.07
CA LYS A 251 -3.53 -18.07 15.61
C LYS A 251 -2.91 -17.73 16.95
N THR A 252 -2.89 -16.45 17.35
CA THR A 252 -2.30 -16.02 18.62
C THR A 252 -3.35 -15.83 19.71
N ALA A 253 -4.42 -15.09 19.42
CA ALA A 253 -5.45 -14.68 20.37
C ALA A 253 -6.71 -15.57 20.32
N GLY A 254 -6.89 -16.38 19.27
CA GLY A 254 -8.08 -17.21 19.08
C GLY A 254 -9.28 -16.50 18.45
N THR A 255 -9.13 -15.24 18.06
CA THR A 255 -10.12 -14.42 17.34
C THR A 255 -9.44 -13.72 16.16
N GLU A 256 -10.17 -13.45 15.07
CA GLU A 256 -9.60 -12.75 13.89
C GLU A 256 -9.38 -11.25 14.16
N GLU A 257 -10.21 -10.67 15.03
CA GLU A 257 -10.11 -9.29 15.45
C GLU A 257 -10.05 -9.16 16.97
N LEU A 258 -9.39 -8.10 17.44
CA LEU A 258 -9.40 -7.71 18.85
C LEU A 258 -10.43 -6.60 19.05
N GLU A 259 -11.10 -6.60 20.20
CA GLU A 259 -11.94 -5.49 20.60
C GLU A 259 -11.11 -4.42 21.33
N ALA A 260 -11.39 -3.15 21.05
CA ALA A 260 -10.85 -2.03 21.82
C ALA A 260 -11.95 -1.04 22.16
N SER A 261 -12.18 -0.82 23.46
CA SER A 261 -13.35 -0.08 23.96
C SER A 261 -13.00 1.24 24.66
N THR A 262 -11.93 1.93 24.23
CA THR A 262 -11.72 3.31 24.71
C THR A 262 -12.55 4.27 23.88
N LEU A 263 -12.93 5.42 24.47
CA LEU A 263 -13.72 6.46 23.79
C LEU A 263 -13.14 6.87 22.44
N ILE A 264 -11.80 6.88 22.30
CA ILE A 264 -11.13 7.25 21.05
C ILE A 264 -11.34 6.18 19.97
N HIS A 265 -11.28 4.89 20.33
CA HIS A 265 -11.56 3.79 19.40
C HIS A 265 -13.02 3.81 18.96
N GLU A 266 -13.96 3.96 19.90
CA GLU A 266 -15.39 4.06 19.56
C GLU A 266 -15.70 5.25 18.65
N THR A 267 -15.04 6.38 18.90
CA THR A 267 -15.20 7.57 18.06
C THR A 267 -14.64 7.33 16.66
N ALA A 268 -13.44 6.75 16.56
CA ALA A 268 -12.83 6.43 15.28
C ALA A 268 -13.68 5.42 14.49
N ALA A 269 -14.17 4.36 15.13
CA ALA A 269 -15.07 3.37 14.52
C ALA A 269 -16.36 4.01 13.98
N LYS A 270 -17.01 4.89 14.76
CA LYS A 270 -18.21 5.63 14.31
C LYS A 270 -17.93 6.51 13.09
N TRP A 271 -16.77 7.17 13.06
CA TRP A 271 -16.37 7.97 11.90
C TRP A 271 -16.07 7.09 10.69
N GLN A 272 -15.36 5.99 10.88
CA GLN A 272 -15.02 5.05 9.82
C GLN A 272 -16.28 4.43 9.21
N GLU A 273 -17.22 3.95 10.02
CA GLU A 273 -18.50 3.39 9.56
C GLU A 273 -19.30 4.39 8.70
N LYS A 274 -19.27 5.67 9.08
CA LYS A 274 -19.93 6.76 8.33
C LYS A 274 -19.21 7.09 7.03
N LEU A 275 -17.88 7.03 7.01
CA LEU A 275 -17.04 7.42 5.88
C LEU A 275 -16.89 6.31 4.84
N ALA A 276 -16.93 5.03 5.27
CA ALA A 276 -16.73 3.88 4.41
C ALA A 276 -18.06 3.41 3.78
N PRO A 277 -18.37 3.75 2.52
CA PRO A 277 -19.55 3.24 1.83
C PRO A 277 -19.41 1.75 1.46
N LEU A 278 -18.18 1.24 1.35
CA LEU A 278 -17.87 -0.11 0.85
C LEU A 278 -16.90 -0.85 1.79
N PRO A 279 -17.25 -1.03 3.08
CA PRO A 279 -16.37 -1.74 4.03
C PRO A 279 -15.99 -3.12 3.50
N ASP A 280 -14.74 -3.52 3.71
CA ASP A 280 -14.15 -4.78 3.25
C ASP A 280 -14.34 -5.01 1.75
N TYR A 281 -14.33 -3.91 0.99
CA TYR A 281 -14.51 -3.89 -0.45
C TYR A 281 -15.85 -4.47 -0.93
N ASN A 282 -16.89 -4.44 -0.10
CA ASN A 282 -18.21 -4.97 -0.44
C ASN A 282 -19.34 -3.98 -0.10
N PHE A 283 -20.54 -4.22 -0.65
CA PHE A 283 -21.71 -3.44 -0.25
C PHE A 283 -22.14 -3.85 1.15
N LYS A 284 -22.47 -2.88 2.02
CA LYS A 284 -22.84 -3.08 3.43
C LYS A 284 -23.89 -4.17 3.70
N ASN A 285 -24.77 -4.46 2.73
CA ASN A 285 -25.86 -5.43 2.85
C ASN A 285 -25.79 -6.54 1.77
N ALA A 286 -24.63 -6.76 1.14
CA ALA A 286 -24.50 -7.83 0.16
C ALA A 286 -24.42 -9.20 0.85
N SER A 287 -25.16 -10.18 0.34
CA SER A 287 -25.02 -11.57 0.74
C SER A 287 -23.68 -12.14 0.25
N GLU A 288 -22.90 -12.74 1.14
CA GLU A 288 -21.75 -13.57 0.77
C GLU A 288 -22.25 -14.82 0.03
N GLY A 289 -21.95 -14.94 -1.26
CA GLY A 289 -22.33 -16.13 -2.01
C GLY A 289 -22.33 -15.93 -3.52
N GLY A 290 -21.26 -16.39 -4.17
CA GLY A 290 -21.13 -16.44 -5.62
C GLY A 290 -19.69 -16.69 -6.05
N LEU A 291 -19.48 -17.30 -7.21
CA LEU A 291 -18.14 -17.49 -7.81
C LEU A 291 -17.46 -16.16 -8.21
N ILE A 292 -18.25 -15.08 -8.35
CA ILE A 292 -17.78 -13.73 -8.69
C ILE A 292 -18.38 -12.78 -7.66
N ASN A 293 -17.52 -12.15 -6.85
CA ASN A 293 -17.96 -11.11 -5.92
C ASN A 293 -18.12 -9.77 -6.68
N ILE A 294 -19.38 -9.42 -6.99
CA ILE A 294 -19.74 -8.18 -7.70
C ILE A 294 -19.35 -6.96 -6.86
N GLY A 295 -19.46 -7.04 -5.53
CA GLY A 295 -19.03 -5.98 -4.62
C GLY A 295 -17.53 -5.72 -4.75
N THR A 296 -16.71 -6.76 -4.66
CA THR A 296 -15.24 -6.64 -4.81
C THR A 296 -14.85 -6.10 -6.19
N SER A 297 -15.51 -6.58 -7.25
CA SER A 297 -15.32 -6.08 -8.62
C SER A 297 -15.63 -4.58 -8.75
N PHE A 298 -16.79 -4.16 -8.24
CA PHE A 298 -17.20 -2.76 -8.25
C PHE A 298 -16.23 -1.90 -7.42
N SER A 299 -15.90 -2.34 -6.21
CA SER A 299 -14.97 -1.68 -5.30
C SER A 299 -13.60 -1.50 -5.93
N GLY A 300 -13.12 -2.48 -6.71
CA GLY A 300 -11.84 -2.34 -7.38
C GLY A 300 -11.86 -1.36 -8.54
N VAL A 301 -12.89 -1.36 -9.39
CA VAL A 301 -13.03 -0.31 -10.41
C VAL A 301 -13.18 1.07 -9.77
N PHE A 302 -14.07 1.21 -8.80
CA PHE A 302 -14.37 2.46 -8.12
C PHE A 302 -13.13 3.01 -7.39
N GLY A 303 -12.46 2.18 -6.59
CA GLY A 303 -11.28 2.56 -5.84
C GLY A 303 -10.09 2.91 -6.73
N THR A 304 -9.85 2.16 -7.82
CA THR A 304 -8.81 2.49 -8.81
C THR A 304 -9.04 3.87 -9.43
N LEU A 305 -10.28 4.18 -9.83
CA LEU A 305 -10.64 5.49 -10.37
C LEU A 305 -10.55 6.59 -9.32
N LEU A 306 -10.96 6.30 -8.08
CA LEU A 306 -10.92 7.23 -6.96
C LEU A 306 -9.48 7.61 -6.59
N VAL A 307 -8.56 6.65 -6.52
CA VAL A 307 -7.12 6.88 -6.27
C VAL A 307 -6.54 7.76 -7.38
N LEU A 308 -6.79 7.42 -8.64
CA LEU A 308 -6.35 8.21 -9.78
C LEU A 308 -6.86 9.65 -9.69
N PHE A 309 -8.16 9.82 -9.48
CA PHE A 309 -8.82 11.12 -9.39
C PHE A 309 -8.30 11.96 -8.22
N PHE A 310 -8.14 11.35 -7.05
CA PHE A 310 -7.70 12.03 -5.84
C PHE A 310 -6.26 12.55 -5.99
N ILE A 311 -5.34 11.69 -6.46
CA ILE A 311 -3.94 12.08 -6.69
C ILE A 311 -3.86 13.24 -7.69
N LEU A 312 -4.56 13.13 -8.82
CA LEU A 312 -4.55 14.18 -9.84
C LEU A 312 -5.12 15.49 -9.32
N THR A 313 -6.22 15.44 -8.57
CA THR A 313 -6.90 16.63 -8.03
C THR A 313 -6.03 17.31 -6.98
N VAL A 314 -5.62 16.58 -5.94
CA VAL A 314 -4.80 17.12 -4.84
C VAL A 314 -3.45 17.60 -5.35
N GLY A 315 -2.80 16.85 -6.25
CA GLY A 315 -1.54 17.26 -6.85
C GLY A 315 -1.66 18.50 -7.72
N THR A 316 -2.76 18.67 -8.47
CA THR A 316 -3.00 19.87 -9.28
C THR A 316 -3.30 21.08 -8.40
N MET A 317 -4.10 20.91 -7.35
CA MET A 317 -4.31 21.95 -6.33
C MET A 317 -2.99 22.37 -5.70
N TRP A 318 -2.14 21.41 -5.31
CA TRP A 318 -0.83 21.69 -4.72
C TRP A 318 0.09 22.47 -5.68
N LYS A 319 0.15 22.09 -6.96
CA LYS A 319 0.87 22.85 -8.00
C LYS A 319 0.38 24.29 -8.05
N TRP A 320 -0.93 24.49 -8.10
CA TRP A 320 -1.54 25.82 -8.15
C TRP A 320 -1.21 26.67 -6.91
N PHE A 321 -1.27 26.08 -5.71
CA PHE A 321 -0.88 26.75 -4.47
C PHE A 321 0.60 27.13 -4.43
N LYS A 322 1.51 26.25 -4.87
CA LYS A 322 2.95 26.57 -4.96
C LYS A 322 3.22 27.69 -5.96
N PHE A 323 2.58 27.63 -7.14
CA PHE A 323 2.70 28.67 -8.16
C PHE A 323 2.26 30.05 -7.65
N LYS A 324 1.17 30.12 -6.90
CA LYS A 324 0.70 31.37 -6.27
C LYS A 324 1.67 31.94 -5.23
N ARG A 325 2.41 31.10 -4.49
CA ARG A 325 3.40 31.57 -3.50
C ARG A 325 4.71 32.05 -4.12
N ALA A 326 5.00 31.65 -5.36
CA ALA A 326 6.21 32.03 -6.08
C ALA A 326 6.07 33.37 -6.84
N ARG A 327 4.85 33.94 -6.89
CA ARG A 327 4.54 35.27 -7.42
C ARG A 327 4.33 36.24 -6.27
#